data_AF-A0A7Y2HFN6-F1
#
_entry.id   AF-A0A7Y2HFN6-F1
#
_cell.length_a   1.000
_cell.length_b   1.000
_cell.length_c   1.000
_cell.angle_alpha   90.00
_cell.angle_beta   90.00
_cell.angle_gamma   90.00
#
_symmetry.space_group_name_H-M   'P 1'
#
loop_
_entity.id
_entity.type
_entity.pdbx_description
1 polymer ?
#
loop_
_entity_poly.entity_id
_entity_poly.type
_entity_poly.pdbx_seq_one_letter_code
_entity_poly.pdbx_strand_id
1 'polypeptide(L)'
;GWGSVASGDRATATGWSTTASGSQSSTMGRSTIASGDQALAMGWGSVASGDQSTAMGKSSIAAGYSSTAMGLNTKSMAFGNLAIGRYNIGNGNNTTWLSDDPLFEVGNGIDDSNRNNAFTVFKNGNTEIDGDLDITGAISKSSGTFKIDHPLDPENKYLYHSFVESPDMMNVYNGNVITGVDGSAMVEMPEYFEALNKDFRYQLTVIGDFAQAIISKEISNNNFEIRTDKPNIKVSWQVTGIRKDAYAEKNRIQVEVDKEKENRGSYLHPEAYGKDEALKEGYHEGMLK
;
A
#
# COMPACT_ATOMS: atom_id res chain seq x y z
N GLY A 1 42.20 -17.84 5.02
CA GLY A 1 43.17 -16.74 4.79
C GLY A 1 43.80 -16.36 6.11
N TRP A 2 44.40 -15.17 6.23
CA TRP A 2 45.06 -14.78 7.47
C TRP A 2 44.04 -14.52 8.58
N GLY A 3 44.20 -15.16 9.74
CA GLY A 3 43.31 -15.02 10.89
C GLY A 3 41.91 -15.63 10.73
N SER A 4 41.66 -16.41 9.68
CA SER A 4 40.36 -17.07 9.51
C SER A 4 40.26 -18.35 10.36
N VAL A 5 39.13 -18.55 11.03
CA VAL A 5 38.85 -19.70 11.89
C VAL A 5 37.63 -20.44 11.35
N ALA A 6 37.76 -21.75 11.12
CA ALA A 6 36.64 -22.67 10.89
C ALA A 6 36.64 -23.69 12.03
N SER A 7 35.78 -23.49 13.03
CA SER A 7 35.74 -24.32 14.25
C SER A 7 34.49 -25.20 14.34
N GLY A 8 33.45 -24.92 13.55
CA GLY A 8 32.26 -25.77 13.48
C GLY A 8 32.54 -27.06 12.68
N ASP A 9 31.77 -28.12 12.96
CA ASP A 9 31.85 -29.36 12.17
C ASP A 9 31.57 -29.05 10.69
N ARG A 10 32.42 -29.50 9.76
CA ARG A 10 32.30 -29.22 8.32
C ARG A 10 32.22 -27.72 7.94
N ALA A 11 32.69 -26.82 8.80
CA ALA A 11 32.67 -25.39 8.52
C ALA A 11 33.74 -24.98 7.48
N THR A 12 33.46 -23.91 6.72
CA THR A 12 34.41 -23.34 5.74
C THR A 12 34.66 -21.86 6.05
N ALA A 13 35.92 -21.44 6.15
CA ALA A 13 36.28 -20.04 6.38
C ALA A 13 37.31 -19.52 5.37
N THR A 14 36.89 -18.62 4.49
CA THR A 14 37.71 -18.05 3.42
C THR A 14 37.82 -16.53 3.53
N GLY A 15 39.04 -15.99 3.48
CA GLY A 15 39.30 -14.55 3.54
C GLY A 15 40.12 -14.09 4.75
N TRP A 16 39.95 -12.84 5.18
CA TRP A 16 40.74 -12.19 6.24
C TRP A 16 39.93 -12.07 7.54
N SER A 17 40.45 -12.64 8.63
CA SER A 17 39.85 -12.54 9.97
C SER A 17 38.38 -13.00 10.04
N THR A 18 37.99 -14.03 9.29
CA THR A 18 36.62 -14.56 9.28
C THR A 18 36.45 -15.70 10.30
N THR A 19 35.25 -15.92 10.83
CA THR A 19 34.96 -17.00 11.80
C THR A 19 33.71 -17.78 11.38
N ALA A 20 33.87 -19.05 11.05
CA ALA A 20 32.79 -20.00 10.82
C ALA A 20 32.75 -21.00 12.00
N SER A 21 31.86 -20.76 12.97
CA SER A 21 31.77 -21.55 14.21
C SER A 21 30.54 -22.44 14.32
N GLY A 22 29.49 -22.20 13.53
CA GLY A 22 28.34 -23.09 13.46
C GLY A 22 28.65 -24.36 12.66
N SER A 23 27.93 -25.44 12.93
CA SER A 23 28.03 -26.69 12.16
C SER A 23 27.62 -26.45 10.70
N GLN A 24 28.40 -26.91 9.73
CA GLN A 24 28.23 -26.69 8.29
C GLN A 24 28.20 -25.20 7.88
N SER A 25 28.63 -24.29 8.75
CA SER A 25 28.64 -22.86 8.46
C SER A 25 29.72 -22.47 7.46
N SER A 26 29.51 -21.37 6.74
CA SER A 26 30.46 -20.88 5.73
C SER A 26 30.66 -19.38 5.85
N THR A 27 31.93 -18.95 5.75
CA THR A 27 32.29 -17.53 5.69
C THR A 27 33.17 -17.20 4.49
N MET A 28 32.91 -16.04 3.88
CA MET A 28 33.74 -15.47 2.82
C MET A 28 33.92 -13.96 2.97
N GLY A 29 35.16 -13.44 2.89
CA GLY A 29 35.41 -12.00 2.81
C GLY A 29 36.32 -11.47 3.92
N ARG A 30 35.91 -10.40 4.60
CA ARG A 30 36.74 -9.72 5.60
C ARG A 30 35.96 -9.50 6.88
N SER A 31 36.44 -10.03 8.00
CA SER A 31 35.82 -9.88 9.32
C SER A 31 34.38 -10.41 9.39
N THR A 32 34.06 -11.48 8.66
CA THR A 32 32.72 -12.09 8.68
C THR A 32 32.59 -13.13 9.77
N ILE A 33 31.37 -13.33 10.28
CA ILE A 33 31.06 -14.29 11.33
C ILE A 33 29.85 -15.11 10.91
N ALA A 34 29.98 -16.44 10.82
CA ALA A 34 28.86 -17.36 10.68
C ALA A 34 28.83 -18.28 11.92
N SER A 35 27.94 -17.99 12.86
CA SER A 35 27.86 -18.69 14.14
C SER A 35 26.65 -19.61 14.28
N GLY A 36 25.62 -19.40 13.45
CA GLY A 36 24.48 -20.32 13.38
C GLY A 36 24.83 -21.58 12.60
N ASP A 37 24.15 -22.68 12.90
CA ASP A 37 24.30 -23.92 12.14
C ASP A 37 23.80 -23.72 10.71
N GLN A 38 24.54 -24.22 9.72
CA GLN A 38 24.30 -24.03 8.29
C GLN A 38 24.29 -22.54 7.85
N ALA A 39 24.78 -21.63 8.68
CA ALA A 39 24.77 -20.20 8.37
C ALA A 39 25.83 -19.81 7.33
N LEU A 40 25.53 -18.79 6.53
CA LEU A 40 26.41 -18.26 5.51
C LEU A 40 26.65 -16.76 5.72
N ALA A 41 27.89 -16.33 5.95
CA ALA A 41 28.24 -14.91 6.04
C ALA A 41 29.28 -14.51 4.97
N MET A 42 28.88 -13.62 4.06
CA MET A 42 29.71 -13.15 2.96
C MET A 42 29.78 -11.62 2.89
N GLY A 43 30.98 -11.05 2.72
CA GLY A 43 31.19 -9.60 2.58
C GLY A 43 32.10 -9.00 3.66
N TRP A 44 32.02 -7.69 3.91
CA TRP A 44 32.84 -7.06 4.98
C TRP A 44 32.00 -6.90 6.24
N GLY A 45 32.42 -7.53 7.34
CA GLY A 45 31.75 -7.38 8.64
C GLY A 45 30.35 -8.00 8.69
N SER A 46 29.98 -8.89 7.76
CA SER A 46 28.68 -9.55 7.80
C SER A 46 28.62 -10.63 8.87
N VAL A 47 27.44 -10.78 9.50
CA VAL A 47 27.20 -11.68 10.62
C VAL A 47 25.95 -12.51 10.36
N ALA A 48 26.10 -13.82 10.25
CA ALA A 48 25.01 -14.78 10.15
C ALA A 48 24.96 -15.61 11.44
N SER A 49 24.09 -15.23 12.38
CA SER A 49 24.01 -15.81 13.71
C SER A 49 22.77 -16.66 13.96
N GLY A 50 21.74 -16.55 13.10
CA GLY A 50 20.62 -17.48 13.13
C GLY A 50 20.98 -18.81 12.46
N ASP A 51 20.37 -19.91 12.90
CA ASP A 51 20.52 -21.18 12.21
C ASP A 51 19.90 -21.08 10.81
N GLN A 52 20.55 -21.65 9.82
CA GLN A 52 20.22 -21.57 8.39
C GLN A 52 20.17 -20.14 7.84
N SER A 53 20.75 -19.18 8.55
CA SER A 53 20.71 -17.78 8.13
C SER A 53 21.74 -17.44 7.05
N THR A 54 21.46 -16.43 6.24
CA THR A 54 22.38 -15.92 5.22
C THR A 54 22.56 -14.41 5.35
N ALA A 55 23.78 -13.96 5.62
CA ALA A 55 24.15 -12.54 5.63
C ALA A 55 25.12 -12.24 4.47
N MET A 56 24.71 -11.37 3.55
CA MET A 56 25.50 -10.99 2.37
C MET A 56 25.66 -9.48 2.24
N GLY A 57 26.88 -9.02 1.98
CA GLY A 57 27.18 -7.61 1.77
C GLY A 57 27.95 -6.97 2.92
N LYS A 58 27.86 -5.64 3.04
CA LYS A 58 28.69 -4.87 3.97
C LYS A 58 27.91 -4.67 5.27
N SER A 59 28.42 -5.24 6.37
CA SER A 59 27.85 -5.11 7.71
C SER A 59 26.41 -5.61 7.82
N SER A 60 26.02 -6.57 6.97
CA SER A 60 24.70 -7.21 7.00
C SER A 60 24.62 -8.21 8.16
N ILE A 61 23.49 -8.24 8.87
CA ILE A 61 23.24 -9.08 10.03
C ILE A 61 22.01 -9.94 9.75
N ALA A 62 22.15 -11.27 9.75
CA ALA A 62 21.05 -12.22 9.69
C ALA A 62 21.00 -12.99 11.01
N ALA A 63 20.10 -12.60 11.91
CA ALA A 63 19.99 -13.13 13.27
C ALA A 63 18.76 -14.02 13.48
N GLY A 64 17.75 -13.92 12.61
CA GLY A 64 16.60 -14.82 12.62
C GLY A 64 16.95 -16.22 12.12
N TYR A 65 16.30 -17.24 12.65
CA TYR A 65 16.35 -18.58 12.07
C TYR A 65 15.81 -18.56 10.65
N SER A 66 16.52 -19.24 9.73
CA SER A 66 16.25 -19.28 8.30
C SER A 66 16.12 -17.89 7.64
N SER A 67 16.70 -16.86 8.25
CA SER A 67 16.60 -15.48 7.77
C SER A 67 17.68 -15.13 6.74
N THR A 68 17.41 -14.17 5.87
CA THR A 68 18.36 -13.67 4.87
C THR A 68 18.47 -12.15 4.95
N ALA A 69 19.70 -11.62 5.07
CA ALA A 69 20.01 -10.20 5.02
C ALA A 69 21.00 -9.90 3.88
N MET A 70 20.64 -9.04 2.92
CA MET A 70 21.50 -8.70 1.78
C MET A 70 21.62 -7.19 1.56
N GLY A 71 22.83 -6.64 1.48
CA GLY A 71 23.05 -5.23 1.14
C GLY A 71 24.05 -4.50 2.04
N LEU A 72 23.72 -3.26 2.43
CA LEU A 72 24.57 -2.41 3.28
C LEU A 72 23.89 -2.16 4.64
N ASN A 73 24.50 -2.62 5.73
CA ASN A 73 23.98 -2.46 7.08
C ASN A 73 22.53 -2.97 7.24
N THR A 74 22.16 -4.00 6.48
CA THR A 74 20.84 -4.63 6.58
C THR A 74 20.77 -5.58 7.78
N LYS A 75 19.59 -5.71 8.37
CA LYS A 75 19.29 -6.49 9.57
C LYS A 75 18.07 -7.35 9.28
N SER A 76 18.27 -8.66 9.16
CA SER A 76 17.17 -9.63 9.14
C SER A 76 17.08 -10.31 10.51
N MET A 77 16.18 -9.81 11.36
CA MET A 77 16.10 -10.22 12.77
C MET A 77 15.04 -11.29 13.03
N ALA A 78 13.91 -11.25 12.32
CA ALA A 78 12.81 -12.19 12.55
C ALA A 78 13.02 -13.57 11.90
N PHE A 79 12.39 -14.60 12.47
CA PHE A 79 12.32 -15.96 11.93
C PHE A 79 11.78 -15.91 10.49
N GLY A 80 12.54 -16.48 9.54
CA GLY A 80 12.17 -16.56 8.11
C GLY A 80 12.21 -15.23 7.34
N ASN A 81 12.70 -14.14 7.93
CA ASN A 81 12.68 -12.82 7.29
C ASN A 81 13.68 -12.69 6.13
N LEU A 82 13.29 -12.01 5.06
CA LEU A 82 14.16 -11.54 3.99
C LEU A 82 14.32 -10.01 4.07
N ALA A 83 15.51 -9.51 4.35
CA ALA A 83 15.81 -8.07 4.35
C ALA A 83 16.83 -7.72 3.26
N ILE A 84 16.49 -6.77 2.39
CA ILE A 84 17.39 -6.28 1.32
C ILE A 84 17.57 -4.75 1.37
N GLY A 85 18.52 -4.21 0.60
CA GLY A 85 18.71 -2.76 0.44
C GLY A 85 19.76 -2.18 1.38
N ARG A 86 19.44 -1.08 2.07
CA ARG A 86 20.36 -0.43 3.02
C ARG A 86 19.66 0.07 4.27
N TYR A 87 20.30 -0.09 5.42
CA TYR A 87 19.86 0.45 6.71
C TYR A 87 18.35 0.26 6.98
N ASN A 88 17.82 -0.96 6.77
CA ASN A 88 16.45 -1.29 7.15
C ASN A 88 16.30 -1.27 8.69
N ILE A 89 15.07 -1.25 9.19
CA ILE A 89 14.79 -1.19 10.63
C ILE A 89 15.22 -2.50 11.31
N GLY A 90 14.74 -3.64 10.80
CA GLY A 90 15.15 -4.97 11.22
C GLY A 90 14.71 -5.32 12.64
N ASN A 91 13.43 -5.65 12.80
CA ASN A 91 12.79 -6.03 14.07
C ASN A 91 12.21 -7.46 14.01
N GLY A 92 11.66 -7.92 15.14
CA GLY A 92 10.86 -9.15 15.26
C GLY A 92 11.53 -10.29 16.04
N ASN A 93 10.80 -11.38 16.24
CA ASN A 93 11.26 -12.54 17.01
C ASN A 93 12.14 -13.47 16.14
N ASN A 94 13.34 -13.77 16.62
CA ASN A 94 14.33 -14.53 15.85
C ASN A 94 14.06 -16.04 15.76
N THR A 95 13.21 -16.62 16.61
CA THR A 95 12.98 -18.08 16.69
C THR A 95 11.54 -18.52 16.45
N THR A 96 10.57 -17.62 16.60
CA THR A 96 9.15 -17.94 16.61
C THR A 96 8.43 -17.21 15.47
N TRP A 97 7.46 -17.88 14.85
CA TRP A 97 6.58 -17.26 13.88
C TRP A 97 5.52 -16.41 14.61
N LEU A 98 5.69 -15.10 14.62
CA LEU A 98 4.68 -14.16 15.13
C LEU A 98 4.05 -13.41 13.95
N SER A 99 2.72 -13.37 13.88
CA SER A 99 1.96 -12.82 12.75
C SER A 99 2.36 -11.38 12.38
N ASP A 100 2.78 -10.60 13.37
CA ASP A 100 3.09 -9.17 13.22
C ASP A 100 4.59 -8.91 13.01
N ASP A 101 5.40 -9.95 12.89
CA ASP A 101 6.80 -9.80 12.51
C ASP A 101 6.95 -9.55 10.99
N PRO A 102 8.01 -8.84 10.57
CA PRO A 102 8.37 -8.73 9.17
C PRO A 102 8.71 -10.10 8.56
N LEU A 103 8.17 -10.35 7.38
CA LEU A 103 8.52 -11.46 6.49
C LEU A 103 9.46 -11.00 5.37
N PHE A 104 9.24 -9.79 4.84
CA PHE A 104 10.07 -9.19 3.80
C PHE A 104 10.21 -7.69 4.01
N GLU A 105 11.45 -7.19 3.95
CA GLU A 105 11.79 -5.78 4.15
C GLU A 105 12.73 -5.27 3.04
N VAL A 106 12.43 -4.08 2.50
CA VAL A 106 13.33 -3.34 1.60
C VAL A 106 13.77 -2.06 2.29
N GLY A 107 15.03 -2.02 2.75
CA GLY A 107 15.61 -0.86 3.42
C GLY A 107 16.06 0.23 2.47
N ASN A 108 15.71 1.49 2.78
CA ASN A 108 16.21 2.70 2.10
C ASN A 108 16.80 3.72 3.08
N GLY A 109 17.09 3.31 4.33
CA GLY A 109 17.63 4.18 5.36
C GLY A 109 18.98 4.81 5.02
N ILE A 110 19.33 5.86 5.75
CA ILE A 110 20.52 6.68 5.45
C ILE A 110 21.77 6.16 6.16
N ASP A 111 21.62 5.90 7.46
CA ASP A 111 22.65 5.46 8.38
C ASP A 111 22.02 4.73 9.58
N ASP A 112 22.81 4.37 10.60
CA ASP A 112 22.32 3.66 11.78
C ASP A 112 21.34 4.46 12.66
N SER A 113 21.38 5.79 12.60
CA SER A 113 20.43 6.67 13.32
C SER A 113 19.15 6.91 12.52
N ASN A 114 19.22 6.74 11.19
CA ASN A 114 18.14 7.01 10.24
C ASN A 114 17.80 5.74 9.45
N ARG A 115 17.48 4.65 10.16
CA ARG A 115 17.05 3.39 9.55
C ARG A 115 15.61 3.50 9.06
N ASN A 116 15.32 2.96 7.89
CA ASN A 116 13.99 3.01 7.30
C ASN A 116 13.72 1.85 6.33
N ASN A 117 12.46 1.46 6.23
CA ASN A 117 11.96 0.50 5.26
C ASN A 117 11.09 1.24 4.24
N ALA A 118 11.41 1.13 2.95
CA ALA A 118 10.54 1.58 1.87
C ALA A 118 9.31 0.67 1.71
N PHE A 119 9.48 -0.62 2.04
CA PHE A 119 8.48 -1.66 1.86
C PHE A 119 8.62 -2.72 2.95
N THR A 120 7.51 -3.09 3.58
CA THR A 120 7.45 -4.15 4.58
C THR A 120 6.24 -5.04 4.33
N VAL A 121 6.45 -6.35 4.21
CA VAL A 121 5.39 -7.36 4.24
C VAL A 121 5.51 -8.10 5.57
N PHE A 122 4.42 -8.18 6.32
CA PHE A 122 4.33 -8.90 7.58
C PHE A 122 3.88 -10.34 7.35
N LYS A 123 4.15 -11.22 8.32
CA LYS A 123 3.78 -12.64 8.26
C LYS A 123 2.26 -12.89 8.19
N ASN A 124 1.45 -11.93 8.65
CA ASN A 124 -0.01 -11.93 8.52
C ASN A 124 -0.53 -11.46 7.14
N GLY A 125 0.36 -11.06 6.23
CA GLY A 125 0.03 -10.57 4.89
C GLY A 125 -0.23 -9.06 4.82
N ASN A 126 -0.23 -8.34 5.95
CA ASN A 126 -0.26 -6.88 5.93
C ASN A 126 0.97 -6.36 5.20
N THR A 127 0.80 -5.27 4.47
CA THR A 127 1.86 -4.66 3.67
C THR A 127 1.87 -3.16 3.91
N GLU A 128 3.06 -2.63 4.20
CA GLU A 128 3.32 -1.21 4.38
C GLU A 128 4.26 -0.71 3.28
N ILE A 129 3.91 0.45 2.73
CA ILE A 129 4.73 1.22 1.80
C ILE A 129 4.97 2.57 2.45
N ASP A 130 6.23 2.96 2.57
CA ASP A 130 6.62 4.28 3.04
C ASP A 130 6.91 5.19 1.83
N GLY A 131 5.95 6.07 1.54
CA GLY A 131 5.96 6.98 0.40
C GLY A 131 4.70 6.85 -0.46
N ASP A 132 4.78 7.40 -1.68
CA ASP A 132 3.69 7.35 -2.65
C ASP A 132 3.68 6.03 -3.44
N LEU A 133 2.48 5.51 -3.73
CA LEU A 133 2.26 4.34 -4.56
C LEU A 133 1.63 4.75 -5.89
N ASP A 134 2.39 4.61 -6.99
CA ASP A 134 1.89 4.81 -8.36
C ASP A 134 1.47 3.47 -8.97
N ILE A 135 0.23 3.40 -9.46
CA ILE A 135 -0.36 2.20 -10.05
C ILE A 135 -0.98 2.56 -11.40
N THR A 136 -0.41 2.02 -12.47
CA THR A 136 -0.90 2.21 -13.84
C THR A 136 -2.04 1.26 -14.21
N GLY A 137 -2.27 0.23 -13.38
CA GLY A 137 -3.38 -0.73 -13.49
C GLY A 137 -4.53 -0.43 -12.54
N ALA A 138 -5.37 -1.43 -12.31
CA ALA A 138 -6.49 -1.35 -11.37
C ALA A 138 -6.15 -1.98 -10.01
N ILE A 139 -6.72 -1.42 -8.94
CA ILE A 139 -6.73 -2.02 -7.61
C ILE A 139 -8.12 -2.62 -7.39
N SER A 140 -8.20 -3.91 -7.07
CA SER A 140 -9.42 -4.54 -6.56
C SER A 140 -9.30 -4.69 -5.04
N LYS A 141 -10.32 -4.23 -4.30
CA LYS A 141 -10.33 -4.20 -2.84
C LYS A 141 -11.75 -4.40 -2.32
N SER A 142 -11.90 -5.00 -1.14
CA SER A 142 -13.22 -5.13 -0.50
C SER A 142 -13.70 -3.84 0.15
N SER A 143 -12.78 -2.96 0.55
CA SER A 143 -13.06 -1.63 1.09
C SER A 143 -11.87 -0.70 0.84
N GLY A 144 -12.10 0.62 0.84
CA GLY A 144 -11.03 1.60 0.69
C GLY A 144 -11.30 2.81 1.55
N THR A 145 -10.25 3.27 2.23
CA THR A 145 -10.34 4.38 3.16
C THR A 145 -9.18 5.34 2.96
N PHE A 146 -9.38 6.60 3.34
CA PHE A 146 -8.26 7.49 3.68
C PHE A 146 -8.20 7.68 5.18
N LYS A 147 -6.97 7.80 5.69
CA LYS A 147 -6.65 8.02 7.10
C LYS A 147 -6.03 9.41 7.25
N ILE A 148 -6.56 10.21 8.15
CA ILE A 148 -5.97 11.49 8.55
C ILE A 148 -5.94 11.58 10.07
N ASP A 149 -5.15 12.50 10.60
CA ASP A 149 -5.25 12.86 12.00
C ASP A 149 -6.64 13.42 12.31
N HIS A 150 -7.18 13.07 13.47
CA HIS A 150 -8.49 13.55 13.86
C HIS A 150 -8.44 15.08 14.03
N PRO A 151 -9.32 15.86 13.35
CA PRO A 151 -9.19 17.32 13.29
C PRO A 151 -9.37 18.02 14.65
N LEU A 152 -9.94 17.34 15.64
CA LEU A 152 -10.12 17.86 17.00
C LEU A 152 -9.22 17.18 18.05
N ASP A 153 -8.54 16.08 17.70
CA ASP A 153 -7.73 15.29 18.64
C ASP A 153 -6.60 14.53 17.90
N PRO A 154 -5.71 15.25 17.20
CA PRO A 154 -4.73 14.64 16.30
C PRO A 154 -3.64 13.85 17.03
N GLU A 155 -3.35 14.18 18.29
CA GLU A 155 -2.34 13.47 19.08
C GLU A 155 -2.75 12.04 19.48
N ASN A 156 -4.07 11.79 19.60
CA ASN A 156 -4.58 10.54 20.16
C ASN A 156 -5.49 9.75 19.21
N LYS A 157 -5.97 10.36 18.12
CA LYS A 157 -6.97 9.77 17.25
C LYS A 157 -6.67 9.98 15.78
N TYR A 158 -7.03 8.96 15.01
CA TYR A 158 -7.18 9.04 13.56
C TYR A 158 -8.65 9.15 13.18
N LEU A 159 -8.92 9.82 12.07
CA LEU A 159 -10.19 9.80 11.38
C LEU A 159 -10.04 9.01 10.09
N TYR A 160 -10.90 8.00 9.91
CA TYR A 160 -11.00 7.21 8.69
C TYR A 160 -12.31 7.55 7.97
N HIS A 161 -12.27 7.62 6.64
CA HIS A 161 -13.46 7.77 5.81
C HIS A 161 -13.41 6.82 4.62
N SER A 162 -14.58 6.36 4.17
CA SER A 162 -14.70 5.49 2.99
C SER A 162 -14.65 6.30 1.69
N PHE A 163 -14.13 5.67 0.63
CA PHE A 163 -14.34 6.17 -0.73
C PHE A 163 -15.80 5.96 -1.17
N VAL A 164 -16.23 6.78 -2.13
CA VAL A 164 -17.50 6.62 -2.85
C VAL A 164 -17.20 5.87 -4.15
N GLU A 165 -17.94 4.80 -4.41
CA GLU A 165 -17.74 3.94 -5.59
C GLU A 165 -18.98 3.95 -6.49
N SER A 166 -18.75 3.80 -7.79
CA SER A 166 -19.79 3.70 -8.80
C SER A 166 -19.44 2.60 -9.81
N PRO A 167 -20.43 1.88 -10.36
CA PRO A 167 -20.21 1.00 -11.51
C PRO A 167 -19.67 1.76 -12.73
N ASP A 168 -19.96 3.05 -12.83
CA ASP A 168 -19.43 3.95 -13.86
C ASP A 168 -18.20 4.71 -13.37
N MET A 169 -17.27 5.00 -14.29
CA MET A 169 -16.13 5.89 -14.04
C MET A 169 -16.61 7.36 -13.98
N MET A 170 -17.18 7.75 -12.84
CA MET A 170 -17.79 9.07 -12.64
C MET A 170 -16.80 10.10 -12.13
N ASN A 171 -16.94 11.34 -12.62
CA ASN A 171 -16.34 12.52 -12.01
C ASN A 171 -17.43 13.37 -11.35
N VAL A 172 -17.11 13.97 -10.21
CA VAL A 172 -18.00 14.85 -9.45
C VAL A 172 -17.35 16.23 -9.35
N TYR A 173 -18.09 17.25 -9.74
CA TYR A 173 -17.71 18.66 -9.63
C TYR A 173 -18.80 19.37 -8.84
N ASN A 174 -18.42 20.26 -7.94
CA ASN A 174 -19.38 20.99 -7.11
C ASN A 174 -18.89 22.40 -6.80
N GLY A 175 -19.81 23.24 -6.35
CA GLY A 175 -19.52 24.60 -5.98
C GLY A 175 -20.76 25.33 -5.49
N ASN A 176 -20.59 26.64 -5.30
CA ASN A 176 -21.67 27.54 -4.97
C ASN A 176 -21.62 28.73 -5.93
N VAL A 177 -22.79 29.28 -6.29
CA VAL A 177 -22.89 30.52 -7.07
C VAL A 177 -24.00 31.40 -6.51
N ILE A 178 -23.93 32.70 -6.77
CA ILE A 178 -24.99 33.66 -6.44
C ILE A 178 -25.56 34.19 -7.76
N THR A 179 -26.87 34.09 -7.94
CA THR A 179 -27.54 34.63 -9.14
C THR A 179 -27.53 36.14 -9.15
N GLY A 180 -27.46 36.73 -10.35
CA GLY A 180 -27.47 38.16 -10.55
C GLY A 180 -28.84 38.79 -10.30
N VAL A 181 -28.95 40.07 -10.67
CA VAL A 181 -30.19 40.86 -10.55
C VAL A 181 -31.32 40.38 -11.45
N ASP A 182 -31.01 39.63 -12.50
CA ASP A 182 -31.95 38.98 -13.41
C ASP A 182 -32.28 37.53 -12.98
N GLY A 183 -31.73 37.08 -11.85
CA GLY A 183 -31.86 35.71 -11.37
C GLY A 183 -30.99 34.69 -12.12
N SER A 184 -30.06 35.10 -12.99
CA SER A 184 -29.18 34.18 -13.72
C SER A 184 -27.77 34.11 -13.12
N ALA A 185 -27.12 32.95 -13.24
CA ALA A 185 -25.71 32.78 -12.95
C ALA A 185 -25.10 31.80 -13.95
N MET A 186 -24.04 32.24 -14.63
CA MET A 186 -23.17 31.35 -15.40
C MET A 186 -22.17 30.66 -14.47
N VAL A 187 -22.04 29.35 -14.62
CA VAL A 187 -21.01 28.55 -13.96
C VAL A 187 -20.05 28.05 -15.02
N GLU A 188 -18.79 28.41 -14.85
CA GLU A 188 -17.69 27.99 -15.72
C GLU A 188 -17.05 26.72 -15.17
N MET A 189 -16.97 25.70 -16.03
CA MET A 189 -16.31 24.43 -15.75
C MET A 189 -14.85 24.50 -16.23
N PRO A 190 -13.94 23.69 -15.68
CA PRO A 190 -12.58 23.59 -16.19
C PRO A 190 -12.55 23.30 -17.69
N GLU A 191 -11.57 23.84 -18.43
CA GLU A 191 -11.49 23.74 -19.89
C GLU A 191 -11.52 22.28 -20.42
N TYR A 192 -11.05 21.33 -19.61
CA TYR A 192 -11.03 19.90 -19.95
C TYR A 192 -12.35 19.17 -19.64
N PHE A 193 -13.33 19.81 -19.01
CA PHE A 193 -14.52 19.14 -18.48
C PHE A 193 -15.30 18.41 -19.57
N GLU A 194 -15.70 19.11 -20.65
CA GLU A 194 -16.43 18.48 -21.75
C GLU A 194 -15.55 17.55 -22.59
N ALA A 195 -14.23 17.73 -22.58
CA ALA A 195 -13.32 16.77 -23.23
C ALA A 195 -13.29 15.44 -22.46
N LEU A 196 -13.33 15.50 -21.13
CA LEU A 196 -13.25 14.34 -20.25
C LEU A 196 -14.59 13.66 -20.00
N ASN A 197 -15.72 14.35 -20.08
CA ASN A 197 -17.01 13.85 -19.59
C ASN A 197 -18.13 13.81 -20.65
N LYS A 198 -19.10 12.91 -20.43
CA LYS A 198 -20.43 12.86 -21.09
C LYS A 198 -21.53 12.56 -20.07
N ASP A 199 -22.78 12.53 -20.51
CA ASP A 199 -23.95 12.08 -19.74
C ASP A 199 -24.11 12.84 -18.41
N PHE A 200 -24.22 14.17 -18.50
CA PHE A 200 -24.22 15.06 -17.35
C PHE A 200 -25.50 14.93 -16.50
N ARG A 201 -25.35 15.01 -15.17
CA ARG A 201 -26.46 15.14 -14.22
C ARG A 201 -26.22 16.32 -13.30
N TYR A 202 -27.29 17.01 -12.93
CA TYR A 202 -27.24 18.24 -12.13
C TYR A 202 -28.05 18.06 -10.84
N GLN A 203 -27.52 18.57 -9.74
CA GLN A 203 -28.22 18.71 -8.47
C GLN A 203 -28.04 20.13 -7.96
N LEU A 204 -29.16 20.80 -7.65
CA LEU A 204 -29.18 22.18 -7.18
C LEU A 204 -29.85 22.25 -5.81
N THR A 205 -29.33 23.10 -4.92
CA THR A 205 -29.93 23.42 -3.63
C THR A 205 -29.80 24.91 -3.38
N VAL A 206 -30.94 25.59 -3.24
CA VAL A 206 -30.96 27.01 -2.84
C VAL A 206 -30.61 27.13 -1.35
N ILE A 207 -29.82 28.15 -0.99
CA ILE A 207 -29.36 28.40 0.38
C ILE A 207 -29.82 29.79 0.82
N GLY A 208 -30.41 29.87 2.01
CA GLY A 208 -30.96 31.11 2.56
C GLY A 208 -32.44 31.23 2.21
N ASP A 209 -32.77 32.17 1.32
CA ASP A 209 -34.15 32.42 0.93
C ASP A 209 -34.69 31.31 0.01
N PHE A 210 -35.93 30.88 0.26
CA PHE A 210 -36.60 29.93 -0.62
C PHE A 210 -36.78 30.55 -2.01
N ALA A 211 -36.33 29.82 -3.03
CA ALA A 211 -36.44 30.17 -4.43
C ALA A 211 -36.51 28.88 -5.25
N GLN A 212 -37.14 28.93 -6.41
CA GLN A 212 -37.03 27.87 -7.40
C GLN A 212 -35.74 28.07 -8.18
N ALA A 213 -35.00 26.98 -8.42
CA ALA A 213 -33.77 27.00 -9.21
C ALA A 213 -33.84 25.93 -10.30
N ILE A 214 -33.37 26.27 -11.50
CA ILE A 214 -33.27 25.36 -12.64
C ILE A 214 -31.90 25.50 -13.31
N ILE A 215 -31.53 24.48 -14.09
CA ILE A 215 -30.54 24.62 -15.15
C ILE A 215 -31.26 25.25 -16.34
N SER A 216 -30.99 26.52 -16.64
CA SER A 216 -31.61 27.22 -17.78
C SER A 216 -30.85 26.99 -19.08
N LYS A 217 -29.56 26.68 -19.01
CA LYS A 217 -28.74 26.20 -20.14
C LYS A 217 -27.89 25.05 -19.66
N GLU A 218 -28.02 23.90 -20.31
CA GLU A 218 -27.13 22.75 -20.08
C GLU A 218 -25.69 23.10 -20.45
N ILE A 219 -24.75 22.30 -19.96
CA ILE A 219 -23.32 22.46 -20.25
C ILE A 219 -23.09 22.48 -21.76
N SER A 220 -22.47 23.56 -22.22
CA SER A 220 -21.95 23.72 -23.56
C SER A 220 -20.81 24.74 -23.55
N ASN A 221 -19.72 24.45 -24.26
CA ASN A 221 -18.48 25.22 -24.21
C ASN A 221 -17.97 25.41 -22.77
N ASN A 222 -17.98 24.33 -21.98
CA ASN A 222 -17.62 24.26 -20.56
C ASN A 222 -18.39 25.23 -19.66
N ASN A 223 -19.60 25.62 -20.04
CA ASN A 223 -20.40 26.57 -19.28
C ASN A 223 -21.85 26.10 -19.17
N PHE A 224 -22.46 26.27 -18.00
CA PHE A 224 -23.90 26.09 -17.82
C PHE A 224 -24.52 27.25 -17.06
N GLU A 225 -25.82 27.44 -17.22
CA GLU A 225 -26.53 28.55 -16.58
C GLU A 225 -27.52 28.02 -15.55
N ILE A 226 -27.43 28.54 -14.34
CA ILE A 226 -28.43 28.38 -13.29
C ILE A 226 -29.34 29.61 -13.34
N ARG A 227 -30.66 29.41 -13.27
CA ARG A 227 -31.62 30.49 -13.11
C ARG A 227 -32.53 30.27 -11.91
N THR A 228 -32.73 31.31 -11.13
CA THR A 228 -33.65 31.37 -10.01
C THR A 228 -34.84 32.28 -10.28
N ASP A 229 -35.96 32.04 -9.61
CA ASP A 229 -37.17 32.89 -9.70
C ASP A 229 -37.06 34.20 -8.91
N LYS A 230 -35.97 34.38 -8.17
CA LYS A 230 -35.61 35.59 -7.42
C LYS A 230 -34.15 35.98 -7.71
N PRO A 231 -33.78 37.26 -7.62
CA PRO A 231 -32.39 37.70 -7.78
C PRO A 231 -31.55 37.41 -6.53
N ASN A 232 -30.22 37.42 -6.68
CA ASN A 232 -29.26 37.33 -5.56
C ASN A 232 -29.42 36.08 -4.68
N ILE A 233 -29.86 34.97 -5.27
CA ILE A 233 -30.03 33.70 -4.56
C ILE A 233 -28.74 32.91 -4.62
N LYS A 234 -28.29 32.43 -3.46
CA LYS A 234 -27.17 31.48 -3.39
C LYS A 234 -27.65 30.08 -3.73
N VAL A 235 -26.98 29.43 -4.67
CA VAL A 235 -27.25 28.05 -5.09
C VAL A 235 -25.99 27.21 -4.93
N SER A 236 -26.09 26.16 -4.12
CA SER A 236 -25.11 25.06 -4.11
C SER A 236 -25.43 24.12 -5.25
N TRP A 237 -24.42 23.75 -6.03
CA TRP A 237 -24.59 22.92 -7.21
C TRP A 237 -23.59 21.75 -7.21
N GLN A 238 -24.02 20.65 -7.81
CA GLN A 238 -23.19 19.51 -8.12
C GLN A 238 -23.50 19.05 -9.56
N VAL A 239 -22.44 18.79 -10.32
CA VAL A 239 -22.47 18.19 -11.65
C VAL A 239 -21.71 16.87 -11.60
N THR A 240 -22.33 15.80 -12.08
CA THR A 240 -21.65 14.52 -12.30
C THR A 240 -21.58 14.23 -13.79
N GLY A 241 -20.45 13.67 -14.25
CA GLY A 241 -20.29 13.20 -15.63
C GLY A 241 -19.60 11.84 -15.68
N ILE A 242 -19.89 11.06 -16.72
CA ILE A 242 -19.20 9.80 -16.99
C ILE A 242 -17.96 10.09 -17.83
N ARG A 243 -16.79 9.62 -17.38
CA ARG A 243 -15.53 9.78 -18.12
C ARG A 243 -15.64 9.20 -19.52
N LYS A 244 -15.12 9.88 -20.54
CA LYS A 244 -15.11 9.44 -21.95
C LYS A 244 -13.73 9.52 -22.62
N ASP A 245 -12.68 9.70 -21.82
CA ASP A 245 -11.31 9.66 -22.35
C ASP A 245 -10.99 8.30 -22.99
N ALA A 246 -9.97 8.27 -23.86
CA ALA A 246 -9.65 7.10 -24.67
C ALA A 246 -9.34 5.84 -23.84
N TYR A 247 -8.82 5.99 -22.61
CA TYR A 247 -8.55 4.86 -21.72
C TYR A 247 -9.85 4.37 -21.09
N ALA A 248 -10.67 5.27 -20.55
CA ALA A 248 -11.95 4.92 -19.94
C ALA A 248 -12.91 4.20 -20.91
N GLU A 249 -12.99 4.64 -22.17
CA GLU A 249 -13.86 4.00 -23.17
C GLU A 249 -13.38 2.59 -23.55
N LYS A 250 -12.06 2.36 -23.58
CA LYS A 250 -11.49 1.04 -23.90
C LYS A 250 -11.50 0.07 -22.72
N ASN A 251 -11.52 0.58 -21.49
CA ASN A 251 -11.33 -0.20 -20.27
C ASN A 251 -12.50 0.01 -19.27
N ARG A 252 -13.74 0.03 -19.78
CA ARG A 252 -14.91 0.08 -18.90
C ARG A 252 -14.92 -1.10 -17.93
N ILE A 253 -15.30 -0.83 -16.69
CA ILE A 253 -15.40 -1.85 -15.65
C ILE A 253 -16.49 -2.84 -16.06
N GLN A 254 -16.14 -4.13 -16.08
CA GLN A 254 -17.13 -5.19 -16.15
C GLN A 254 -17.69 -5.39 -14.73
N VAL A 255 -18.85 -4.80 -14.49
CA VAL A 255 -19.44 -4.70 -13.14
C VAL A 255 -19.93 -6.04 -12.60
N GLU A 256 -20.20 -6.99 -13.49
CA GLU A 256 -20.62 -8.34 -13.15
C GLU A 256 -19.84 -9.32 -14.02
N VAL A 257 -19.17 -10.28 -13.37
CA VAL A 257 -18.46 -11.38 -14.01
C VAL A 257 -18.73 -12.66 -13.23
N ASP A 258 -18.81 -13.78 -13.94
CA ASP A 258 -18.80 -15.08 -13.29
C ASP A 258 -17.49 -15.27 -12.53
N LYS A 259 -17.57 -15.87 -11.34
CA LYS A 259 -16.35 -16.35 -10.68
C LYS A 259 -15.63 -17.35 -11.57
N GLU A 260 -14.29 -17.26 -11.53
CA GLU A 260 -13.40 -18.30 -12.05
C GLU A 260 -13.81 -19.67 -11.52
N LYS A 261 -13.63 -20.72 -12.32
CA LYS A 261 -14.19 -22.05 -12.02
C LYS A 261 -13.75 -22.56 -10.65
N GLU A 262 -12.52 -22.25 -10.28
CA GLU A 262 -11.84 -22.65 -9.06
C GLU A 262 -12.41 -21.93 -7.82
N ASN A 263 -12.98 -20.72 -8.01
CA ASN A 263 -13.54 -19.89 -6.93
C ASN A 263 -15.08 -20.01 -6.83
N ARG A 264 -15.71 -20.89 -7.61
CA ARG A 264 -17.15 -21.10 -7.51
C ARG A 264 -17.49 -21.85 -6.23
N GLY A 265 -18.30 -21.22 -5.37
CA GLY A 265 -18.71 -21.80 -4.09
C GLY A 265 -17.86 -21.34 -2.89
N SER A 266 -16.73 -20.68 -3.14
CA SER A 266 -15.96 -19.97 -2.11
C SER A 266 -16.38 -18.49 -2.02
N TYR A 267 -15.87 -17.79 -1.01
CA TYR A 267 -16.21 -16.40 -0.67
C TYR A 267 -14.94 -15.62 -0.31
N LEU A 268 -14.87 -14.35 -0.68
CA LEU A 268 -13.79 -13.47 -0.20
C LEU A 268 -13.85 -13.27 1.33
N HIS A 269 -15.07 -13.17 1.88
CA HIS A 269 -15.37 -12.95 3.30
C HIS A 269 -16.51 -13.86 3.77
N PRO A 270 -16.28 -15.18 3.96
CA PRO A 270 -17.33 -16.13 4.34
C PRO A 270 -18.11 -15.72 5.61
N GLU A 271 -17.43 -15.15 6.59
CA GLU A 271 -17.96 -14.70 7.86
C GLU A 271 -19.09 -13.67 7.69
N ALA A 272 -18.96 -12.78 6.70
CA ALA A 272 -19.97 -11.77 6.38
C ALA A 272 -21.28 -12.38 5.87
N TYR A 273 -21.24 -13.63 5.41
CA TYR A 273 -22.39 -14.39 4.90
C TYR A 273 -22.81 -15.54 5.83
N GLY A 274 -22.27 -15.58 7.07
CA GLY A 274 -22.52 -16.67 8.01
C GLY A 274 -22.05 -18.03 7.50
N LYS A 275 -20.99 -18.05 6.69
CA LYS A 275 -20.37 -19.25 6.12
C LYS A 275 -19.10 -19.62 6.89
N ASP A 276 -18.74 -20.90 6.79
CA ASP A 276 -17.53 -21.43 7.40
C ASP A 276 -16.28 -20.79 6.78
N GLU A 277 -15.27 -20.52 7.60
CA GLU A 277 -14.00 -19.92 7.17
C GLU A 277 -13.26 -20.79 6.14
N ALA A 278 -13.47 -22.11 6.17
CA ALA A 278 -12.94 -23.03 5.16
C ALA A 278 -13.45 -22.74 3.73
N LEU A 279 -14.52 -21.97 3.59
CA LEU A 279 -15.03 -21.52 2.29
C LEU A 279 -14.37 -20.22 1.81
N LYS A 280 -13.35 -19.70 2.50
CA LYS A 280 -12.63 -18.50 2.06
C LYS A 280 -11.88 -18.78 0.76
N GLU A 281 -11.99 -17.88 -0.20
CA GLU A 281 -11.20 -17.90 -1.42
C GLU A 281 -9.70 -17.88 -1.06
N GLY A 282 -8.94 -18.83 -1.60
CA GLY A 282 -7.53 -18.99 -1.27
C GLY A 282 -7.25 -19.57 0.13
N TYR A 283 -8.25 -20.16 0.81
CA TYR A 283 -8.02 -20.83 2.10
C TYR A 283 -6.98 -21.95 1.96
N HIS A 284 -5.93 -21.88 2.78
CA HIS A 284 -4.96 -22.94 2.99
C HIS A 284 -5.00 -23.32 4.48
N GLU A 285 -5.23 -24.60 4.80
CA GLU A 285 -5.22 -25.10 6.18
C GLU A 285 -3.87 -24.77 6.83
N GLY A 286 -3.86 -23.82 7.79
CA GLY A 286 -2.66 -23.46 8.56
C GLY A 286 -2.44 -21.97 8.85
N MET A 287 -3.23 -21.04 8.29
CA MET A 287 -3.07 -19.59 8.55
C MET A 287 -3.58 -19.08 9.90
N LEU A 288 -4.16 -19.94 10.73
CA LEU A 288 -4.55 -19.62 12.10
C LEU A 288 -4.04 -20.70 13.05
N LYS A 289 -2.79 -20.54 13.51
CA LYS A 289 -2.35 -20.90 14.87
C LYS A 289 -1.24 -19.95 15.31
#